data_AF-A0A4R1QJZ3-F1
#
_entry.id   AF-A0A4R1QJZ3-F1
#
_cell.length_a   1.000
_cell.length_b   1.000
_cell.length_c   1.000
_cell.angle_alpha   90.00
_cell.angle_beta   90.00
_cell.angle_gamma   90.00
#
_symmetry.space_group_name_H-M   'P 1'
#
loop_
_entity.id
_entity.type
_entity.pdbx_description
1 polymer ?
#
loop_
_entity_poly.entity_id
_entity_poly.type
_entity_poly.pdbx_seq_one_letter_code
_entity_poly.pdbx_strand_id
1 'polypeptide(L)'
;MPDHIHMLVSIPPKLAVADFMGYLKGKSTLMIFERHANLKYKYGRRVFWAKGYYVNTVGGNEAKIRKYIQEQEMQDQMSDQLSFREYEDLFKNIADLDDDSPEIPTDSRRKK
;
A
#
# COMPACT_ATOMS: atom_id res chain seq x y z
N MET A 1 8.16 -0.07 5.46
CA MET A 1 8.32 1.26 6.15
C MET A 1 6.95 1.70 6.63
N PRO A 2 6.80 2.37 7.79
CA PRO A 2 5.50 2.81 8.27
C PRO A 2 4.94 3.93 7.37
N ASP A 3 4.02 3.59 6.48
CA ASP A 3 3.44 4.48 5.46
C ASP A 3 1.91 4.67 5.62
N HIS A 4 1.31 4.05 6.64
CA HIS A 4 -0.11 4.10 6.93
C HIS A 4 -0.38 4.17 8.45
N ILE A 5 -1.62 4.50 8.83
CA ILE A 5 -2.04 4.60 10.24
C ILE A 5 -3.27 3.72 10.47
N HIS A 6 -3.22 2.91 11.53
CA HIS A 6 -4.36 2.17 12.06
C HIS A 6 -5.01 2.92 13.22
N MET A 7 -6.34 3.06 13.22
CA MET A 7 -7.08 3.75 14.28
C MET A 7 -8.32 2.96 14.68
N LEU A 8 -8.59 2.89 15.98
CA LEU A 8 -9.84 2.42 16.54
C LEU A 8 -10.63 3.63 17.05
N VAL A 9 -11.76 3.94 16.40
CA VAL A 9 -12.56 5.14 16.68
C VAL A 9 -14.04 4.79 16.87
N SER A 10 -14.69 5.48 17.79
CA SER A 10 -16.14 5.42 17.97
C SER A 10 -16.78 6.59 17.22
N ILE A 11 -17.59 6.28 16.20
CA ILE A 11 -18.27 7.28 15.37
C ILE A 11 -19.76 7.22 15.68
N PRO A 12 -20.40 8.34 16.07
CA PRO A 12 -21.85 8.39 16.24
C PRO A 12 -22.59 7.94 14.97
N PRO A 13 -23.64 7.11 15.06
CA PRO A 13 -24.31 6.54 13.89
C PRO A 13 -24.98 7.58 12.98
N LYS A 14 -25.21 8.79 13.50
CA LYS A 14 -25.73 9.95 12.75
C LYS A 14 -24.70 10.56 11.79
N LEU A 15 -23.42 10.25 11.94
CA LEU A 15 -22.34 10.75 11.09
C LEU A 15 -21.93 9.66 10.10
N ALA A 16 -21.88 10.00 8.82
CA ALA A 16 -21.35 9.11 7.82
C ALA A 16 -19.84 8.92 8.03
N VAL A 17 -19.38 7.68 7.90
CA VAL A 17 -17.95 7.34 8.03
C VAL A 17 -17.12 8.09 6.98
N ALA A 18 -17.65 8.28 5.77
CA ALA A 18 -16.99 9.02 4.71
C ALA A 18 -16.74 10.49 5.07
N ASP A 19 -17.72 11.16 5.70
CA ASP A 19 -17.60 12.55 6.13
C ASP A 19 -16.57 12.69 7.25
N PHE A 20 -16.60 11.77 8.21
CA PHE A 20 -15.61 11.72 9.28
C PHE A 20 -14.19 11.54 8.73
N MET A 21 -13.99 10.59 7.82
CA MET A 21 -12.69 10.33 7.20
C MET A 21 -12.22 11.49 6.31
N GLY A 22 -13.13 12.13 5.57
CA GLY A 22 -12.85 13.31 4.78
C GLY A 22 -12.36 14.47 5.64
N TYR A 23 -13.04 14.75 6.75
CA TYR A 23 -12.64 15.77 7.72
C TYR A 23 -11.28 15.43 8.35
N LEU A 24 -11.11 14.19 8.82
CA LEU A 24 -9.90 13.74 9.50
C LEU A 24 -8.67 13.85 8.60
N LYS A 25 -8.74 13.30 7.37
CA LYS A 25 -7.64 13.35 6.40
C LYS A 25 -7.37 14.78 5.94
N GLY A 26 -8.40 15.60 5.75
CA GLY A 26 -8.26 16.99 5.34
C GLY A 26 -7.59 17.86 6.40
N LYS A 27 -8.11 17.85 7.64
CA LYS A 27 -7.56 18.65 8.75
C LYS A 27 -6.17 18.21 9.16
N SER A 28 -5.91 16.90 9.22
CA SER A 28 -4.56 16.40 9.53
C SER A 28 -3.54 16.85 8.47
N THR A 29 -3.89 16.78 7.18
CA THR A 29 -3.03 17.26 6.09
C THR A 29 -2.65 18.74 6.28
N LEU A 30 -3.63 19.59 6.60
CA LEU A 30 -3.38 21.01 6.87
C LEU A 30 -2.42 21.20 8.06
N MET A 31 -2.72 20.56 9.19
CA MET A 31 -1.92 20.67 10.42
C MET A 31 -0.48 20.16 10.23
N ILE A 32 -0.28 19.06 9.48
CA ILE A 32 1.04 18.51 9.20
C ILE A 32 1.85 19.50 8.36
N PHE A 33 1.28 20.06 7.29
CA PHE A 33 2.00 21.03 6.46
C PHE A 33 2.21 22.39 7.15
N GLU A 34 1.39 22.76 8.13
CA GLU A 34 1.63 23.93 8.98
C GLU A 34 2.79 23.70 9.95
N ARG A 35 2.82 22.55 10.64
CA ARG A 35 3.86 22.24 11.65
C ARG A 35 5.20 21.83 11.05
N HIS A 36 5.18 21.19 9.88
CA HIS A 36 6.37 20.62 9.25
C HIS A 36 6.53 21.18 7.84
N ALA A 37 6.91 22.46 7.74
CA ALA A 37 7.05 23.17 6.47
C ALA A 37 7.97 22.45 5.46
N ASN A 38 8.98 21.72 5.95
CA ASN A 38 9.93 20.97 5.12
C ASN A 38 9.26 19.83 4.30
N LEU A 39 8.14 19.28 4.78
CA LEU A 39 7.38 18.25 4.04
C LEU A 39 6.74 18.81 2.76
N LYS A 40 6.57 20.13 2.64
CA LYS A 40 6.02 20.76 1.42
C LYS A 40 6.90 20.51 0.19
N TYR A 41 8.22 20.36 0.37
CA TYR A 41 9.16 20.09 -0.71
C TYR A 41 9.13 18.63 -1.18
N LYS A 42 8.89 17.68 -0.25
CA LYS A 42 8.75 16.25 -0.58
C LYS A 42 7.39 15.94 -1.22
N TYR A 43 6.35 16.66 -0.82
CA TYR A 43 4.98 16.50 -1.30
C TYR A 43 4.52 17.72 -2.10
N GLY A 44 5.14 17.97 -3.26
CA GLY A 44 4.90 19.19 -4.06
C GLY A 44 3.44 19.50 -4.41
N ARG A 45 2.55 18.49 -4.44
CA ARG A 45 1.09 18.66 -4.64
C ARG A 45 0.30 18.88 -3.33
N ARG A 46 0.99 18.97 -2.18
CA ARG A 46 0.42 19.05 -0.82
C ARG A 46 -0.64 17.98 -0.54
N VAL A 47 -0.40 16.78 -1.07
CA VAL A 47 -1.20 15.58 -0.77
C VAL A 47 -0.39 14.73 0.20
N PHE A 48 -0.92 14.54 1.41
CA PHE A 48 -0.27 13.71 2.43
C PHE A 48 -0.81 12.28 2.44
N TRP A 49 -2.13 12.11 2.31
CA TRP A 49 -2.79 10.82 2.32
C TRP A 49 -3.10 10.30 0.91
N ALA A 50 -3.08 8.97 0.74
CA ALA A 50 -3.68 8.32 -0.42
C ALA A 50 -5.18 8.65 -0.56
N LYS A 51 -5.74 8.56 -1.76
CA LYS A 51 -7.17 8.85 -2.00
C LYS A 51 -8.10 7.90 -1.22
N GLY A 52 -7.75 6.62 -1.18
CA GLY A 52 -8.52 5.58 -0.49
C GLY A 52 -8.36 5.59 1.04
N TYR A 53 -9.22 4.82 1.69
CA TYR A 53 -9.10 4.42 3.10
C TYR A 53 -9.83 3.08 3.27
N TYR A 54 -9.41 2.30 4.27
CA TYR A 54 -10.09 1.07 4.67
C TYR A 54 -10.84 1.29 5.98
N VAL A 55 -12.01 0.67 6.11
CA VAL A 55 -12.78 0.69 7.36
C VAL A 55 -13.43 -0.67 7.56
N ASN A 56 -13.47 -1.11 8.82
CA ASN A 56 -14.19 -2.30 9.22
C ASN A 56 -14.97 -2.01 10.51
N THR A 57 -16.20 -2.49 10.58
CA THR A 57 -17.04 -2.35 11.79
C THR A 57 -16.64 -3.37 12.83
N VAL A 58 -16.55 -2.92 14.09
CA VAL A 58 -16.22 -3.78 15.22
C VAL A 58 -17.48 -4.05 16.04
N GLY A 59 -17.81 -5.32 16.24
CA GLY A 59 -18.85 -5.78 17.16
C GLY A 59 -18.29 -6.75 18.20
N GLY A 60 -18.58 -6.53 19.48
CA GLY A 60 -18.38 -7.49 20.58
C GLY A 60 -16.95 -7.82 21.03
N ASN A 61 -15.92 -7.57 20.22
CA ASN A 61 -14.53 -8.01 20.50
C ASN A 61 -13.49 -6.87 20.43
N GLU A 62 -13.79 -5.74 21.08
CA GLU A 62 -12.91 -4.55 21.08
C GLU A 62 -11.50 -4.83 21.60
N ALA A 63 -11.37 -5.66 22.66
CA ALA A 63 -10.08 -5.99 23.26
C ALA A 63 -9.14 -6.72 22.29
N LYS A 64 -9.68 -7.66 21.49
CA LYS A 64 -8.90 -8.42 20.51
C LYS A 64 -8.41 -7.53 19.37
N ILE A 65 -9.25 -6.59 18.92
CA ILE A 65 -8.91 -5.67 17.84
C ILE A 65 -7.92 -4.60 18.29
N ARG A 66 -8.04 -4.12 19.53
CA ARG A 66 -7.02 -3.24 20.12
C ARG A 66 -5.65 -3.91 20.14
N LYS A 67 -5.60 -5.18 20.57
CA LYS A 67 -4.37 -5.98 20.58
C LYS A 67 -3.81 -6.15 19.17
N TYR A 68 -4.67 -6.49 18.20
CA TYR A 68 -4.30 -6.61 16.79
C TYR A 68 -3.68 -5.31 16.24
N ILE A 69 -4.29 -4.14 16.48
CA ILE A 69 -3.76 -2.85 16.01
C ILE A 69 -2.37 -2.55 16.60
N GLN A 70 -2.14 -2.89 17.87
CA GLN A 70 -0.83 -2.71 18.52
C GLN A 70 0.24 -3.63 17.93
N GLU A 71 -0.14 -4.86 17.58
CA GLU A 71 0.79 -5.87 17.05
C GLU A 71 1.02 -5.72 15.54
N GLN A 72 0.10 -5.08 14.82
CA GLN A 72 0.14 -4.93 13.36
C GLN A 72 1.42 -4.23 12.89
N GLU A 73 1.82 -3.14 13.54
CA GLU A 73 3.03 -2.40 13.16
C GLU A 73 4.29 -3.25 13.29
N MET A 74 4.34 -4.14 14.28
CA MET A 74 5.46 -5.06 14.47
C MET A 74 5.46 -6.18 13.42
N GLN A 75 4.29 -6.72 13.09
CA GLN A 75 4.15 -7.76 12.07
C GLN A 75 4.48 -7.25 10.68
N ASP A 76 3.99 -6.06 10.30
CA ASP A 76 4.26 -5.43 9.01
C ASP A 76 5.78 -5.18 8.84
N GLN A 77 6.46 -4.75 9.92
CA GLN A 77 7.92 -4.59 9.91
C GLN A 77 8.67 -5.91 9.71
N MET A 78 8.22 -7.00 10.32
CA MET A 78 8.84 -8.33 10.14
C MET A 78 8.58 -8.88 8.74
N SER A 79 7.36 -8.74 8.21
CA SER A 79 7.00 -9.18 6.86
C SER A 79 7.76 -8.43 5.78
N ASP A 80 7.90 -7.10 5.91
CA ASP A 80 8.73 -6.29 5.02
C ASP A 80 10.19 -6.82 5.01
N GLN A 81 10.76 -7.12 6.19
CA GLN A 81 12.14 -7.63 6.29
C GLN A 81 12.33 -9.03 5.69
N LEU A 82 11.31 -9.89 5.78
CA LEU A 82 11.33 -11.22 5.16
C LEU A 82 11.23 -11.13 3.63
N SER A 83 10.37 -10.24 3.11
CA SER A 83 10.23 -9.99 1.66
C SER A 83 11.53 -9.53 0.99
N PHE A 84 12.38 -8.77 1.66
CA PHE A 84 13.69 -8.38 1.12
C PHE A 84 14.69 -9.54 1.06
N ARG A 85 14.53 -10.58 1.88
CA ARG A 85 15.45 -11.72 1.95
C ARG A 85 15.11 -12.86 1.00
N GLU A 86 13.85 -13.00 0.60
CA GLU A 86 13.39 -14.09 -0.29
C GLU A 86 13.49 -13.75 -1.79
N TYR A 87 14.05 -12.59 -2.18
CA TYR A 87 14.36 -12.28 -3.58
C TYR A 87 15.68 -12.95 -4.03
N GLU A 88 15.80 -14.26 -3.80
CA GLU A 88 16.69 -15.09 -4.62
C GLU A 88 15.88 -15.49 -5.85
N ASP A 89 16.20 -14.87 -6.98
CA ASP A 89 15.52 -15.04 -8.24
C ASP A 89 15.60 -16.50 -8.72
N LEU A 90 14.51 -17.25 -8.58
CA LEU A 90 14.39 -18.67 -8.93
C LEU A 90 14.69 -18.96 -10.42
N PHE A 91 14.68 -17.92 -11.27
CA PHE A 91 14.94 -18.03 -12.71
C PHE A 91 16.41 -17.78 -13.10
N LYS A 92 17.31 -17.47 -12.15
CA LYS A 92 18.74 -17.27 -12.44
C LYS A 92 19.41 -18.46 -13.12
N ASN A 93 18.92 -19.68 -12.89
CA ASN A 93 19.53 -20.91 -13.43
C ASN A 93 18.95 -21.36 -14.79
N ILE A 94 18.02 -20.60 -15.39
CA ILE A 94 17.39 -20.96 -16.68
C ILE A 94 18.11 -20.30 -17.87
N ALA A 95 18.98 -19.32 -17.63
CA ALA A 95 19.72 -18.63 -18.68
C ALA A 95 20.78 -19.51 -19.40
N ASP A 96 21.06 -20.71 -18.88
CA ASP A 96 22.04 -21.66 -19.43
C ASP A 96 21.39 -22.80 -20.25
N LEU A 97 20.08 -22.74 -20.52
CA LEU A 97 19.41 -23.70 -21.40
C LEU A 97 19.35 -23.12 -22.81
N ASP A 98 20.35 -23.49 -23.62
CA ASP A 98 20.48 -23.13 -25.02
C ASP A 98 19.16 -23.30 -25.81
N ASP A 99 18.76 -22.23 -26.49
CA ASP A 99 17.61 -22.12 -27.38
C ASP A 99 17.85 -22.89 -28.68
N ASP A 100 17.44 -24.16 -28.73
CA ASP A 100 17.43 -25.01 -29.93
C ASP A 100 16.00 -25.09 -30.53
N SER A 101 15.29 -23.95 -30.56
CA SER A 101 13.94 -23.87 -31.13
C SER A 101 14.00 -23.73 -32.66
N PRO A 102 13.31 -24.57 -33.45
CA PRO A 102 13.42 -24.55 -34.91
C PRO A 102 12.75 -23.31 -35.54
N GLU A 103 13.47 -22.62 -36.42
CA GLU A 103 12.97 -21.46 -37.18
C GLU A 103 11.77 -21.83 -38.08
N ILE A 104 10.69 -21.05 -37.98
CA ILE A 104 9.48 -21.21 -38.81
C ILE A 104 9.65 -20.40 -40.11
N PRO A 105 9.53 -21.02 -41.31
CA PRO A 105 9.65 -20.30 -42.58
C PRO A 105 8.48 -19.34 -42.82
N THR A 106 8.78 -18.08 -43.17
CA THR A 106 7.76 -17.10 -43.56
C THR A 106 7.58 -17.08 -45.09
N ASP A 107 6.37 -17.38 -45.55
CA ASP A 107 5.99 -17.41 -46.97
C ASP A 107 5.78 -15.99 -47.52
N SER A 108 6.71 -15.57 -48.37
CA SER A 108 6.64 -14.30 -49.11
C SER A 108 6.14 -14.55 -50.53
N ARG A 109 4.82 -14.58 -50.72
CA ARG A 109 4.23 -14.41 -52.07
C ARG A 109 2.75 -14.00 -52.09
N ARG A 110 2.48 -12.71 -52.30
CA ARG A 110 1.43 -12.31 -53.26
C ARG A 110 1.67 -10.90 -53.81
N LYS A 111 1.97 -10.86 -55.12
CA LYS A 111 2.06 -9.68 -55.98
C LYS A 111 0.69 -8.98 -56.13
N LYS A 112 0.69 -7.65 -56.13
CA LYS A 112 0.27 -6.83 -57.28
C LYS A 112 0.88 -5.45 -57.19
#